data_AF-A0A106BIF0-F1
#
_entry.id   AF-A0A106BIF0-F1
#
_cell.length_a   1.000
_cell.length_b   1.000
_cell.length_c   1.000
_cell.angle_alpha   90.00
_cell.angle_beta   90.00
_cell.angle_gamma   90.00
#
_symmetry.space_group_name_H-M   'P 1'
#
loop_
_entity.id
_entity.type
_entity.pdbx_description
1 polymer ?
#
loop_
_entity_poly.entity_id
_entity_poly.type
_entity_poly.pdbx_seq_one_letter_code
_entity_poly.pdbx_strand_id
1 'polypeptide(L)'
;MANTFFVSTKNTQNLFGKATDAQINKALAIGLTRIGARIKDAAALEMRSVFDRPTPYTMNALQLKSAEKTAAVPRAFVGFKDKAGSFIANGADAGPIMAGRAHYLRPQVFGGSRPLKALESRLRRAGAMAAGQYALPGWGARLDAYGNMTAADRNQVLAYLGGFGDVGGVKNTTVAGKAKLKGKGTEYFALKVRRGNLGPGIYRRSGTGSRATLQQVLKFIDRAPQYRPLFDFHGVADRTGKKVADEIMHDAMAQVLFTGRG
;
A
#
# COMPACT_ATOMS: atom_id res chain seq x y z
N MET A 1 -17.54 6.86 -15.53
CA MET A 1 -18.35 5.82 -16.19
C MET A 1 -17.66 4.49 -15.90
N ALA A 2 -18.30 3.63 -15.13
CA ALA A 2 -17.72 2.36 -14.69
C ALA A 2 -17.94 1.29 -15.78
N ASN A 3 -16.85 0.82 -16.40
CA ASN A 3 -16.92 -0.33 -17.29
C ASN A 3 -16.95 -1.60 -16.45
N THR A 4 -18.13 -1.93 -15.95
CA THR A 4 -18.46 -3.27 -15.46
C THR A 4 -18.43 -4.20 -16.67
N PHE A 5 -17.44 -5.10 -16.75
CA PHE A 5 -17.40 -6.11 -17.80
C PHE A 5 -18.55 -7.10 -17.60
N PHE A 6 -19.61 -6.94 -18.39
CA PHE A 6 -20.61 -7.97 -18.61
C PHE A 6 -20.22 -8.71 -19.90
N VAL A 7 -19.70 -9.93 -19.76
CA VAL A 7 -19.61 -10.85 -20.89
C VAL A 7 -21.03 -11.39 -21.12
N SER A 8 -21.78 -10.73 -22.00
CA SER A 8 -23.09 -11.21 -22.46
C SER A 8 -22.85 -12.31 -23.49
N THR A 9 -23.11 -13.55 -23.10
CA THR A 9 -22.88 -14.72 -23.93
C THR A 9 -24.07 -14.93 -24.88
N LYS A 10 -24.11 -14.19 -25.99
CA LYS A 10 -25.23 -14.23 -26.95
C LYS A 10 -25.27 -15.46 -27.88
N ASN A 11 -24.47 -16.51 -27.65
CA ASN A 11 -24.46 -17.71 -28.50
C ASN A 11 -23.97 -18.99 -27.78
N THR A 12 -24.51 -19.28 -26.60
CA THR A 12 -24.11 -20.45 -25.78
C THR A 12 -24.84 -21.75 -26.12
N GLN A 13 -25.72 -21.82 -27.12
CA GLN A 13 -26.50 -23.05 -27.30
C GLN A 13 -25.68 -24.24 -27.86
N ASN A 14 -24.55 -24.00 -28.56
CA ASN A 14 -23.77 -25.08 -29.18
C ASN A 14 -22.55 -25.56 -28.37
N LEU A 15 -22.18 -24.90 -27.26
CA LEU A 15 -21.08 -25.32 -26.37
C LEU A 15 -21.57 -26.00 -25.06
N PHE A 16 -22.89 -25.95 -24.79
CA PHE A 16 -23.44 -26.14 -23.44
C PHE A 16 -24.53 -27.24 -23.34
N GLY A 17 -24.78 -28.02 -24.40
CA GLY A 17 -25.96 -28.89 -24.50
C GLY A 17 -26.14 -30.00 -23.44
N LYS A 18 -25.19 -30.20 -22.51
CA LYS A 18 -25.28 -31.23 -21.44
C LYS A 18 -24.74 -30.79 -20.06
N ALA A 19 -24.38 -29.53 -19.86
CA ALA A 19 -23.81 -29.06 -18.59
C ALA A 19 -24.90 -28.48 -17.67
N THR A 20 -24.89 -28.83 -16.39
CA THR A 20 -25.80 -28.23 -15.40
C THR A 20 -25.34 -26.83 -15.01
N ASP A 21 -26.25 -25.97 -14.53
CA ASP A 21 -25.91 -24.63 -14.02
C ASP A 21 -24.84 -24.67 -12.91
N ALA A 22 -24.87 -25.71 -12.08
CA ALA A 22 -23.86 -25.93 -11.04
C ALA A 22 -22.48 -26.23 -11.64
N GLN A 23 -22.41 -26.99 -12.74
CA GLN A 23 -21.16 -27.25 -13.46
C GLN A 23 -20.65 -25.99 -14.14
N ILE A 24 -21.54 -25.20 -14.75
CA ILE A 24 -21.20 -23.90 -15.36
C ILE A 24 -20.62 -22.96 -14.29
N ASN A 25 -21.32 -22.76 -13.17
CA ASN A 25 -20.85 -21.88 -12.09
C ASN A 25 -19.52 -22.35 -11.48
N LYS A 26 -19.33 -23.66 -11.33
CA LYS A 26 -18.06 -24.24 -10.87
C LYS A 26 -16.93 -23.97 -11.87
N ALA A 27 -17.17 -24.13 -13.17
CA ALA A 27 -16.20 -23.86 -14.21
C ALA A 27 -15.85 -22.36 -14.27
N LEU A 28 -16.86 -21.49 -14.20
CA LEU A 28 -16.69 -20.04 -14.11
C LEU A 28 -15.83 -19.66 -12.89
N ALA A 29 -16.11 -20.22 -11.71
CA ALA A 29 -15.33 -19.93 -10.51
C ALA A 29 -13.85 -20.32 -10.65
N ILE A 30 -13.57 -21.49 -11.24
CA ILE A 30 -12.21 -21.97 -11.51
C ILE A 30 -11.52 -21.05 -12.52
N GLY A 31 -12.17 -20.76 -13.65
CA GLY A 31 -11.63 -19.93 -14.71
C GLY A 31 -11.34 -18.51 -14.24
N LEU A 32 -12.30 -17.85 -13.60
CA LEU A 32 -12.13 -16.50 -13.04
C LEU A 32 -11.01 -16.42 -12.01
N THR A 33 -10.86 -17.44 -11.16
CA THR A 33 -9.77 -17.51 -10.18
C THR A 33 -8.41 -17.63 -10.88
N ARG A 34 -8.31 -18.47 -11.93
CA ARG A 34 -7.09 -18.64 -12.72
C ARG A 34 -6.73 -17.37 -13.50
N ILE A 35 -7.70 -16.72 -14.13
CA ILE A 35 -7.52 -15.42 -14.79
C ILE A 35 -7.02 -14.39 -13.77
N GLY A 36 -7.65 -14.32 -12.60
CA GLY A 36 -7.23 -13.44 -11.51
C GLY A 36 -5.79 -13.68 -11.05
N ALA A 37 -5.33 -14.93 -11.04
CA ALA A 37 -3.93 -15.26 -10.75
C ALA A 37 -2.99 -14.68 -11.82
N ARG A 38 -3.29 -14.87 -13.11
CA ARG A 38 -2.49 -14.32 -14.22
C ARG A 38 -2.45 -12.80 -14.21
N ILE A 39 -3.57 -12.15 -13.91
CA ILE A 39 -3.65 -10.69 -13.74
C ILE A 39 -2.75 -10.24 -12.59
N LYS A 40 -2.81 -10.93 -11.44
CA LYS A 40 -1.96 -10.61 -10.27
C LYS A 40 -0.47 -10.70 -10.62
N ASP A 41 -0.08 -11.73 -11.36
CA ASP A 41 1.32 -11.93 -11.76
C ASP A 41 1.78 -10.85 -12.73
N ALA A 42 0.97 -10.52 -13.75
CA ALA A 42 1.25 -9.42 -14.67
C ALA A 42 1.34 -8.05 -13.95
N ALA A 43 0.42 -7.80 -13.02
CA ALA A 43 0.43 -6.62 -12.17
C ALA A 43 1.70 -6.54 -11.29
N ALA A 44 2.18 -7.68 -10.78
CA ALA A 44 3.42 -7.72 -10.01
C ALA A 44 4.67 -7.44 -10.88
N LEU A 45 4.67 -7.90 -12.13
CA LEU A 45 5.75 -7.57 -13.09
C LEU A 45 5.77 -6.08 -13.41
N GLU A 46 4.61 -5.48 -13.67
CA GLU A 46 4.48 -4.03 -13.89
C GLU A 46 4.99 -3.26 -12.67
N MET A 47 4.57 -3.62 -11.45
CA MET A 47 5.05 -2.98 -10.22
C MET A 47 6.57 -3.04 -10.08
N ARG A 48 7.21 -4.13 -10.50
CA ARG A 48 8.66 -4.27 -10.49
C ARG A 48 9.35 -3.35 -11.50
N SER A 49 8.69 -3.07 -12.62
CA SER A 49 9.21 -2.21 -13.69
C SER A 49 9.06 -0.72 -13.39
N VAL A 50 7.91 -0.31 -12.83
CA VAL A 50 7.57 1.12 -12.67
C VAL A 50 8.02 1.72 -11.33
N PHE A 51 8.28 0.90 -10.31
CA PHE A 51 8.73 1.38 -9.00
C PHE A 51 10.26 1.34 -8.89
N ASP A 52 10.85 2.43 -8.39
CA ASP A 52 12.25 2.45 -7.98
C ASP A 52 12.42 1.64 -6.68
N ARG A 53 13.18 0.54 -6.76
CA ARG A 53 13.57 -0.33 -5.64
C ARG A 53 12.41 -0.61 -4.67
N PRO A 54 11.30 -1.22 -5.14
CA PRO A 54 10.17 -1.52 -4.27
C PRO A 54 10.56 -2.54 -3.20
N THR A 55 10.10 -2.30 -1.97
CA THR A 55 10.34 -3.25 -0.87
C THR A 55 9.63 -4.58 -1.13
N PRO A 56 10.11 -5.71 -0.57
CA PRO A 56 9.37 -6.98 -0.62
C PRO A 56 7.95 -6.86 -0.07
N TYR A 57 7.76 -6.00 0.95
CA TYR A 57 6.43 -5.70 1.48
C TYR A 57 5.50 -5.08 0.42
N THR A 58 6.03 -4.16 -0.39
CA THR A 58 5.31 -3.54 -1.52
C THR A 58 5.01 -4.56 -2.60
N MET A 59 5.98 -5.38 -3.00
CA MET A 59 5.77 -6.42 -4.01
C MET A 59 4.75 -7.47 -3.58
N ASN A 60 4.68 -7.77 -2.27
CA ASN A 60 3.72 -8.70 -1.70
C ASN A 60 2.35 -8.07 -1.38
N ALA A 61 2.13 -6.80 -1.71
CA ALA A 61 0.89 -6.10 -1.38
C ALA A 61 -0.30 -6.54 -2.26
N LEU A 62 -0.06 -7.11 -3.44
CA LEU A 62 -1.12 -7.61 -4.31
C LEU A 62 -1.77 -8.89 -3.73
N GLN A 63 -3.10 -8.96 -3.81
CA GLN A 63 -3.87 -10.10 -3.35
C GLN A 63 -4.96 -10.46 -4.37
N LEU A 64 -5.20 -11.76 -4.50
CA LEU A 64 -6.33 -12.33 -5.23
C LEU A 64 -7.34 -12.82 -4.19
N LYS A 65 -8.59 -12.40 -4.33
CA LYS A 65 -9.75 -13.02 -3.71
C LYS A 65 -10.40 -13.94 -4.74
N SER A 66 -10.25 -15.25 -4.55
CA SER A 66 -10.78 -16.29 -5.44
C SER A 66 -12.30 -16.26 -5.51
N ALA A 67 -12.83 -16.77 -6.62
CA ALA A 67 -14.27 -16.96 -6.77
C ALA A 67 -14.75 -18.18 -5.98
N GLU A 68 -15.89 -18.04 -5.32
CA GLU A 68 -16.56 -19.15 -4.63
C GLU A 68 -17.22 -20.07 -5.64
N LYS A 69 -16.91 -21.37 -5.57
CA LYS A 69 -17.39 -22.39 -6.51
C LYS A 69 -18.89 -22.66 -6.41
N THR A 70 -19.48 -22.35 -5.26
CA THR A 70 -20.91 -22.56 -4.95
C THR A 70 -21.73 -21.28 -5.12
N ALA A 71 -21.11 -20.15 -5.47
CA ALA A 71 -21.84 -18.91 -5.68
C ALA A 71 -22.68 -18.99 -6.96
N ALA A 72 -23.91 -18.48 -6.91
CA ALA A 72 -24.78 -18.37 -8.08
C ALA A 72 -24.21 -17.44 -9.16
N VAL A 73 -23.41 -16.45 -8.76
CA VAL A 73 -22.66 -15.57 -9.66
C VAL A 73 -21.20 -15.50 -9.19
N PRO A 74 -20.32 -16.41 -9.66
CA PRO A 74 -18.92 -16.43 -9.27
C PRO A 74 -18.20 -15.13 -9.63
N ARG A 75 -17.42 -14.57 -8.70
CA ARG A 75 -16.62 -13.36 -8.90
C ARG A 75 -15.26 -13.50 -8.25
N ALA A 76 -14.20 -13.17 -8.98
CA ALA A 76 -12.85 -13.06 -8.44
C ALA A 76 -12.40 -11.59 -8.44
N PHE A 77 -11.60 -11.19 -7.46
CA PHE A 77 -11.12 -9.82 -7.34
C PHE A 77 -9.61 -9.79 -7.17
N VAL A 78 -8.93 -8.92 -7.91
CA VAL A 78 -7.53 -8.58 -7.68
C VAL A 78 -7.47 -7.20 -7.05
N GLY A 79 -6.69 -7.06 -5.98
CA GLY A 79 -6.57 -5.82 -5.22
C GLY A 79 -5.31 -5.80 -4.37
N PHE A 80 -5.35 -5.00 -3.32
CA PHE A 80 -4.26 -4.92 -2.35
C PHE A 80 -4.63 -5.63 -1.04
N LYS A 81 -3.66 -5.87 -0.17
CA LYS A 81 -3.90 -6.30 1.21
C LYS A 81 -3.38 -5.28 2.20
N ASP A 82 -4.07 -5.13 3.32
CA ASP A 82 -3.59 -4.30 4.42
C ASP A 82 -2.51 -5.02 5.26
N LYS A 83 -2.07 -4.36 6.34
CA LYS A 83 -1.08 -4.92 7.27
C LYS A 83 -1.56 -6.18 7.98
N ALA A 84 -2.86 -6.36 8.16
CA ALA A 84 -3.46 -7.55 8.77
C ALA A 84 -3.75 -8.65 7.73
N GLY A 85 -3.42 -8.42 6.45
CA GLY A 85 -3.70 -9.35 5.36
C GLY A 85 -5.14 -9.29 4.84
N SER A 86 -5.94 -8.32 5.29
CA SER A 86 -7.31 -8.13 4.81
C SER A 86 -7.30 -7.57 3.39
N PHE A 87 -8.18 -8.10 2.55
CA PHE A 87 -8.34 -7.66 1.18
C PHE A 87 -8.90 -6.23 1.11
N ILE A 88 -8.24 -5.38 0.32
CA ILE A 88 -8.67 -4.04 -0.06
C ILE A 88 -8.89 -4.04 -1.56
N ALA A 89 -10.14 -3.87 -1.97
CA ALA A 89 -10.49 -3.74 -3.37
C ALA A 89 -9.82 -2.52 -4.01
N ASN A 90 -9.32 -2.70 -5.24
CA ASN A 90 -8.64 -1.66 -6.01
C ASN A 90 -9.53 -1.12 -7.14
N GLY A 91 -10.77 -0.73 -6.82
CA GLY A 91 -11.72 -0.16 -7.78
C GLY A 91 -12.42 1.08 -7.21
N ALA A 92 -12.88 1.97 -8.10
CA ALA A 92 -13.73 3.10 -7.74
C ALA A 92 -15.09 2.62 -7.17
N ASP A 93 -15.55 1.45 -7.63
CA ASP A 93 -16.86 0.88 -7.35
C ASP A 93 -16.89 0.02 -6.07
N ALA A 94 -15.81 0.03 -5.28
CA ALA A 94 -15.67 -0.79 -4.08
C ALA A 94 -16.70 -0.50 -2.97
N GLY A 95 -17.62 0.45 -3.21
CA GLY A 95 -18.67 0.85 -2.30
C GLY A 95 -18.15 1.57 -1.04
N PRO A 96 -19.06 2.22 -0.26
CA PRO A 96 -18.70 2.93 0.95
C PRO A 96 -18.07 2.03 2.03
N ILE A 97 -18.35 0.72 2.02
CA ILE A 97 -17.84 -0.26 3.00
C ILE A 97 -16.32 -0.51 2.84
N MET A 98 -15.77 -0.31 1.63
CA MET A 98 -14.34 -0.52 1.35
C MET A 98 -13.56 0.80 1.10
N ALA A 99 -14.27 1.90 0.83
CA ALA A 99 -13.68 3.22 0.61
C ALA A 99 -12.87 3.76 1.81
N GLY A 100 -13.20 3.31 3.04
CA GLY A 100 -12.53 3.74 4.28
C GLY A 100 -11.12 3.18 4.48
N ARG A 101 -10.68 2.19 3.70
CA ARG A 101 -9.35 1.54 3.85
C ARG A 101 -8.41 1.90 2.70
N ALA A 102 -8.05 3.18 2.59
CA ALA A 102 -7.16 3.65 1.54
C ALA A 102 -5.75 3.02 1.68
N HIS A 103 -5.42 2.09 0.77
CA HIS A 103 -4.08 1.50 0.69
C HIS A 103 -3.04 2.53 0.22
N TYR A 104 -1.80 2.43 0.70
CA TYR A 104 -0.72 3.40 0.40
C TYR A 104 -0.28 3.40 -1.07
N LEU A 105 -0.60 2.34 -1.84
CA LEU A 105 -0.37 2.26 -3.28
C LEU A 105 -1.50 2.87 -4.13
N ARG A 106 -2.65 3.23 -3.54
CA ARG A 106 -3.76 3.83 -4.31
C ARG A 106 -3.34 5.08 -5.10
N PRO A 107 -2.52 6.01 -4.56
CA PRO A 107 -2.06 7.17 -5.33
C PRO A 107 -1.19 6.79 -6.53
N GLN A 108 -0.58 5.60 -6.54
CA GLN A 108 0.19 5.12 -7.70
C GLN A 108 -0.72 4.63 -8.83
N VAL A 109 -1.95 4.23 -8.52
CA VAL A 109 -2.94 3.76 -9.51
C VAL A 109 -3.82 4.91 -9.99
N PHE A 110 -4.35 5.71 -9.07
CA PHE A 110 -5.34 6.76 -9.37
C PHE A 110 -4.75 8.17 -9.38
N GLY A 111 -3.52 8.35 -8.91
CA GLY A 111 -2.96 9.68 -8.66
C GLY A 111 -3.55 10.34 -7.41
N GLY A 112 -3.25 11.63 -7.25
CA GLY A 112 -3.82 12.48 -6.21
C GLY A 112 -3.06 12.45 -4.89
N SER A 113 -3.76 12.79 -3.81
CA SER A 113 -3.15 12.90 -2.48
C SER A 113 -2.98 11.54 -1.81
N ARG A 114 -1.99 11.45 -0.91
CA ARG A 114 -1.77 10.23 -0.11
C ARG A 114 -2.36 10.33 1.29
N PRO A 115 -2.74 9.19 1.90
CA PRO A 115 -3.03 9.15 3.33
C PRO A 115 -1.79 9.52 4.17
N LEU A 116 -2.05 9.94 5.40
CA LEU A 116 -1.00 10.22 6.38
C LEU A 116 -0.25 8.94 6.75
N LYS A 117 1.08 9.07 6.87
CA LYS A 117 1.92 8.00 7.39
C LYS A 117 1.67 7.85 8.89
N ALA A 118 1.81 6.63 9.40
CA ALA A 118 1.75 6.38 10.84
C ALA A 118 2.76 7.21 11.64
N LEU A 119 3.95 7.46 11.06
CA LEU A 119 4.96 8.37 11.64
C LEU A 119 4.41 9.78 11.81
N GLU A 120 3.77 10.33 10.77
CA GLU A 120 3.20 11.69 10.78
C GLU A 120 2.07 11.79 11.81
N SER A 121 1.18 10.79 11.86
CA SER A 121 0.11 10.72 12.86
C SER A 121 0.68 10.75 14.29
N ARG A 122 1.74 9.97 14.56
CA ARG A 122 2.40 9.94 15.87
C ARG A 122 3.10 11.27 16.22
N LEU A 123 3.79 11.88 15.25
CA LEU A 123 4.46 13.16 15.45
C LEU A 123 3.48 14.30 15.71
N ARG A 124 2.33 14.30 15.03
CA ARG A 124 1.24 15.25 15.27
C ARG A 124 0.67 15.09 16.68
N ARG A 125 0.41 13.86 17.10
CA ARG A 125 -0.08 13.55 18.46
C ARG A 125 0.92 13.96 19.55
N ALA A 126 2.22 13.83 19.29
CA ALA A 126 3.27 14.32 20.19
C ALA A 126 3.45 15.86 20.16
N GLY A 127 2.68 16.61 19.37
CA GLY A 127 2.82 18.05 19.23
C GLY A 127 4.08 18.51 18.47
N ALA A 128 4.85 17.57 17.93
CA ALA A 128 6.08 17.81 17.18
C ALA A 128 5.85 18.22 15.72
N MET A 129 4.63 18.09 15.21
CA MET A 129 4.27 18.36 13.83
C MET A 129 2.89 19.02 13.76
N ALA A 130 2.70 20.05 12.94
CA ALA A 130 1.42 20.75 12.86
C ALA A 130 0.36 19.94 12.08
N ALA A 131 -0.91 20.23 12.34
CA ALA A 131 -2.01 19.74 11.50
C ALA A 131 -1.83 20.29 10.07
N GLY A 132 -2.01 19.43 9.07
CA GLY A 132 -1.80 19.79 7.65
C GLY A 132 -0.37 19.58 7.13
N GLN A 133 0.63 19.42 8.00
CA GLN A 133 2.00 19.18 7.55
C GLN A 133 2.25 17.73 7.12
N TYR A 134 3.18 17.51 6.20
CA TYR A 134 3.67 16.19 5.77
C TYR A 134 5.18 16.09 5.98
N ALA A 135 5.66 14.90 6.35
CA ALA A 135 7.04 14.64 6.68
C ALA A 135 7.75 13.92 5.52
N LEU A 136 8.85 14.51 5.08
CA LEU A 136 9.78 13.93 4.11
C LEU A 136 11.13 13.68 4.79
N PRO A 137 11.90 12.67 4.37
CA PRO A 137 13.29 12.54 4.78
C PRO A 137 14.04 13.84 4.51
N GLY A 138 14.72 14.38 5.53
CA GLY A 138 15.65 15.48 5.36
C GLY A 138 17.04 14.96 4.95
N TRP A 139 17.97 15.87 4.70
CA TRP A 139 19.34 15.54 4.29
C TRP A 139 20.16 14.80 5.36
N GLY A 140 19.74 14.86 6.63
CA GLY A 140 20.32 14.12 7.74
C GLY A 140 19.65 12.76 8.02
N ALA A 141 18.63 12.39 7.24
CA ALA A 141 17.92 11.13 7.42
C ALA A 141 18.79 9.95 6.97
N ARG A 142 18.81 8.88 7.76
CA ARG A 142 19.43 7.63 7.32
C ARG A 142 18.47 6.86 6.44
N LEU A 143 18.83 6.64 5.18
CA LEU A 143 18.05 5.84 4.24
C LEU A 143 18.54 4.39 4.20
N ASP A 144 17.61 3.46 3.98
CA ASP A 144 17.92 2.06 3.68
C ASP A 144 18.16 1.85 2.17
N ALA A 145 18.48 0.61 1.78
CA ALA A 145 18.74 0.25 0.38
C ALA A 145 17.58 0.57 -0.58
N TYR A 146 16.35 0.66 -0.05
CA TYR A 146 15.13 0.98 -0.78
C TYR A 146 14.80 2.49 -0.77
N GLY A 147 15.69 3.33 -0.25
CA GLY A 147 15.49 4.77 -0.16
C GLY A 147 14.50 5.20 0.93
N ASN A 148 14.07 4.30 1.81
CA ASN A 148 13.19 4.64 2.93
C ASN A 148 14.01 5.06 4.16
N MET A 149 13.49 5.98 4.96
CA MET A 149 14.09 6.29 6.26
C MET A 149 14.14 5.03 7.14
N THR A 150 15.29 4.69 7.69
CA THR A 150 15.49 3.45 8.46
C THR A 150 14.56 3.37 9.68
N ALA A 151 14.20 2.14 10.09
CA ALA A 151 13.34 1.93 11.25
C ALA A 151 13.97 2.48 12.55
N ALA A 152 15.30 2.35 12.71
CA ALA A 152 16.04 2.86 13.85
C ALA A 152 15.91 4.39 13.96
N ASP A 153 16.12 5.12 12.87
CA ASP A 153 16.07 6.59 12.87
C ASP A 153 14.63 7.09 13.15
N ARG A 154 13.61 6.45 12.56
CA ARG A 154 12.20 6.75 12.87
C ARG A 154 11.86 6.52 14.34
N ASN A 155 12.33 5.40 14.90
CA ASN A 155 12.07 5.04 16.29
C ASN A 155 12.80 5.98 17.25
N GLN A 156 14.04 6.38 16.94
CA GLN A 156 14.81 7.31 17.76
C GLN A 156 14.17 8.69 17.81
N VAL A 157 13.71 9.20 16.66
CA VAL A 157 12.94 10.44 16.58
C VAL A 157 11.65 10.36 17.41
N LEU A 158 10.87 9.29 17.25
CA LEU A 158 9.62 9.10 18.00
C LEU A 158 9.88 8.96 19.50
N ALA A 159 10.89 8.18 19.91
CA ALA A 159 11.21 7.97 21.32
C ALA A 159 11.62 9.29 22.00
N TYR A 160 12.47 10.08 21.34
CA TYR A 160 12.94 11.35 21.90
C TYR A 160 11.81 12.38 21.99
N LEU A 161 10.95 12.45 20.98
CA LEU A 161 9.86 13.44 20.92
C LEU A 161 8.57 13.00 21.63
N GLY A 162 8.52 11.79 22.22
CA GLY A 162 7.34 11.29 22.92
C GLY A 162 6.23 10.74 21.99
N GLY A 163 6.57 10.43 20.73
CA GLY A 163 5.62 9.99 19.69
C GLY A 163 4.90 8.67 19.96
N PHE A 164 5.36 7.85 20.91
CA PHE A 164 4.67 6.61 21.26
C PHE A 164 3.48 6.81 22.22
N GLY A 165 3.34 7.99 22.86
CA GLY A 165 2.29 8.25 23.87
C GLY A 165 2.45 7.41 25.15
N ASP A 166 1.44 7.42 26.02
CA ASP A 166 1.51 6.83 27.37
C ASP A 166 1.47 5.30 27.37
N VAL A 167 0.77 4.68 26.42
CA VAL A 167 0.75 3.21 26.20
C VAL A 167 2.15 2.68 25.80
N GLY A 168 3.05 3.56 25.39
CA GLY A 168 4.44 3.26 25.08
C GLY A 168 5.42 3.74 26.14
N GLY A 169 5.03 3.90 27.41
CA GLY A 169 5.86 4.49 28.48
C GLY A 169 7.31 3.99 28.56
N VAL A 170 7.57 2.72 28.21
CA VAL A 170 8.93 2.13 28.15
C VAL A 170 9.72 2.53 26.88
N LYS A 171 9.02 2.87 25.80
CA LYS A 171 9.61 3.16 24.47
C LYS A 171 9.95 4.64 24.27
N ASN A 172 9.36 5.56 25.03
CA ASN A 172 9.74 6.97 24.99
C ASN A 172 11.00 7.20 25.84
N THR A 173 11.87 8.10 25.39
CA THR A 173 13.05 8.47 26.16
C THR A 173 12.64 9.28 27.39
N THR A 174 12.98 8.75 28.58
CA THR A 174 12.74 9.44 29.86
C THR A 174 13.50 10.76 29.94
N VAL A 175 13.11 11.63 30.87
CA VAL A 175 13.81 12.91 31.11
C VAL A 175 15.29 12.68 31.41
N ALA A 176 15.61 11.70 32.28
CA ALA A 176 16.98 11.30 32.56
C ALA A 176 17.72 10.75 31.31
N GLY A 177 17.01 9.98 30.47
CA GLY A 177 17.54 9.49 29.19
C GLY A 177 17.87 10.63 28.22
N LYS A 178 17.02 11.66 28.13
CA LYS A 178 17.28 12.85 27.32
C LYS A 178 18.48 13.63 27.83
N ALA A 179 18.60 13.81 29.16
CA ALA A 179 19.77 14.45 29.77
C ALA A 179 21.06 13.69 29.45
N LYS A 180 21.05 12.35 29.54
CA LYS A 180 22.18 11.50 29.17
C LYS A 180 22.54 11.62 27.68
N LEU A 181 21.55 11.59 26.79
CA LEU A 181 21.78 11.78 25.35
C LEU A 181 22.36 13.17 25.05
N LYS A 182 21.83 14.21 25.69
CA LYS A 182 22.34 15.58 25.58
C LYS A 182 23.77 15.70 26.08
N GLY A 183 24.13 15.04 27.18
CA GLY A 183 25.51 14.94 27.67
C GLY A 183 26.44 14.24 26.67
N LYS A 184 25.92 13.26 25.90
CA LYS A 184 26.61 12.64 24.76
C LYS A 184 26.53 13.47 23.47
N GLY A 185 26.01 14.69 23.54
CA GLY A 185 25.87 15.61 22.41
C GLY A 185 24.74 15.26 21.43
N THR A 186 23.79 14.41 21.78
CA THR A 186 22.65 14.07 20.92
C THR A 186 21.36 14.70 21.44
N GLU A 187 20.74 15.56 20.65
CA GLU A 187 19.49 16.23 20.99
C GLU A 187 18.60 16.32 19.75
N TYR A 188 17.33 15.93 19.87
CA TYR A 188 16.33 16.11 18.81
C TYR A 188 15.36 17.23 19.18
N PHE A 189 15.00 18.05 18.20
CA PHE A 189 13.97 19.05 18.39
C PHE A 189 13.16 19.24 17.10
N ALA A 190 11.91 19.66 17.26
CA ALA A 190 11.01 19.89 16.16
C ALA A 190 10.72 21.39 16.00
N LEU A 191 10.70 21.86 14.75
CA LEU A 191 10.28 23.19 14.35
C LEU A 191 9.05 23.04 13.47
N LYS A 192 7.89 23.52 13.96
CA LYS A 192 6.64 23.51 13.19
C LYS A 192 6.59 24.66 12.18
N VAL A 193 7.25 25.77 12.49
CA VAL A 193 7.38 26.95 11.63
C VAL A 193 8.85 27.27 11.43
N ARG A 194 9.17 28.06 10.40
CA ARG A 194 10.53 28.51 10.14
C ARG A 194 11.05 29.32 11.33
N ARG A 195 12.29 29.08 11.74
CA ARG A 195 13.00 29.87 12.76
C ARG A 195 14.40 30.22 12.25
N GLY A 196 14.60 31.50 11.92
CA GLY A 196 15.83 31.95 11.25
C GLY A 196 16.07 31.20 9.93
N ASN A 197 17.24 30.57 9.79
CA ASN A 197 17.60 29.77 8.61
C ASN A 197 17.06 28.34 8.65
N LEU A 198 16.43 27.92 9.75
CA LEU A 198 15.91 26.57 9.90
C LEU A 198 14.45 26.51 9.45
N GLY A 199 14.22 25.80 8.34
CA GLY A 199 12.86 25.51 7.86
C GLY A 199 12.11 24.53 8.77
N PRO A 200 10.78 24.40 8.60
CA PRO A 200 9.98 23.41 9.34
C PRO A 200 10.53 21.99 9.19
N GLY A 201 10.61 21.25 10.30
CA GLY A 201 11.18 19.90 10.33
C GLY A 201 11.63 19.43 11.71
N ILE A 202 12.18 18.23 11.77
CA ILE A 202 12.86 17.69 12.94
C ILE A 202 14.36 17.68 12.67
N TYR A 203 15.09 18.19 13.65
CA TYR A 203 16.53 18.30 13.59
C TYR A 203 17.19 17.44 14.66
N ARG A 204 18.36 16.90 14.33
CA ARG A 204 19.28 16.27 15.26
C ARG A 204 20.49 17.17 15.43
N ARG A 205 20.77 17.55 16.66
CA ARG A 205 22.06 18.13 17.05
C ARG A 205 22.99 16.99 17.48
N SER A 206 24.21 16.99 16.99
CA SER A 206 25.26 16.00 17.28
C SER A 206 26.56 16.70 17.69
N GLY A 207 27.09 16.36 18.86
CA GLY A 207 28.27 16.98 19.45
C GLY A 207 27.93 18.05 20.50
N THR A 208 28.96 18.56 21.18
CA THR A 208 28.85 19.55 22.26
C THR A 208 29.61 20.84 21.91
N GLY A 209 29.19 21.95 22.52
CA GLY A 209 29.84 23.26 22.32
C GLY A 209 29.84 23.75 20.87
N SER A 210 30.93 24.38 20.47
CA SER A 210 31.17 24.97 19.15
C SER A 210 31.32 23.94 18.01
N ARG A 211 31.59 22.67 18.33
CA ARG A 211 31.69 21.58 17.33
C ARG A 211 30.36 20.89 17.06
N ALA A 212 29.27 21.37 17.63
CA ALA A 212 27.96 20.75 17.43
C ALA A 212 27.51 20.93 15.97
N THR A 213 27.18 19.81 15.33
CA THR A 213 26.59 19.78 14.00
C THR A 213 25.07 19.68 14.12
N LEU A 214 24.36 20.24 13.15
CA LEU A 214 22.91 20.23 13.10
C LEU A 214 22.46 19.59 11.81
N GLN A 215 21.62 18.56 11.88
CA GLN A 215 21.16 17.80 10.73
C GLN A 215 19.63 17.78 10.66
N GLN A 216 19.05 18.13 9.51
CA GLN A 216 17.59 18.01 9.31
C GLN A 216 17.25 16.55 9.02
N VAL A 217 16.66 15.85 10.00
CA VAL A 217 16.29 14.44 9.88
C VAL A 217 14.95 14.28 9.16
N LEU A 218 14.00 15.18 9.44
CA LEU A 218 12.73 15.25 8.70
C LEU A 218 12.49 16.68 8.27
N LYS A 219 12.07 16.86 7.03
CA LYS A 219 11.57 18.13 6.50
C LYS A 219 10.05 18.11 6.55
N PHE A 220 9.45 19.19 7.06
CA PHE A 220 8.01 19.37 7.00
C PHE A 220 7.62 20.24 5.81
N ILE A 221 6.53 19.87 5.15
CA ILE A 221 5.91 20.63 4.08
C ILE A 221 4.44 20.87 4.42
N ASP A 222 3.91 22.05 4.06
CA ASP A 222 2.54 22.46 4.42
C ASP A 222 1.51 22.05 3.36
N ARG A 223 1.94 21.40 2.28
CA ARG A 223 1.08 20.91 1.20
C ARG A 223 1.14 19.39 1.09
N ALA A 224 -0.01 18.77 0.85
CA ALA A 224 -0.10 17.35 0.61
C ALA A 224 0.71 16.96 -0.64
N PRO A 225 1.60 15.94 -0.57
CA PRO A 225 2.24 15.40 -1.76
C PRO A 225 1.18 14.92 -2.76
N GLN A 226 1.30 15.40 -4.00
CA GLN A 226 0.45 15.00 -5.11
C GLN A 226 1.19 13.99 -5.97
N TYR A 227 0.58 12.84 -6.21
CA TYR A 227 1.14 11.76 -7.01
C TYR A 227 0.52 11.73 -8.40
N ARG A 228 1.36 11.41 -9.38
CA ARG A 228 0.91 11.02 -10.71
C ARG A 228 0.74 9.50 -10.73
N PRO A 229 -0.27 8.95 -11.44
CA PRO A 229 -0.37 7.52 -11.64
C PRO A 229 0.91 6.98 -12.30
N LEU A 230 1.56 6.02 -11.66
CA LEU A 230 2.73 5.30 -12.20
C LEU A 230 2.40 3.85 -12.54
N PHE A 231 1.34 3.29 -11.94
CA PHE A 231 0.99 1.89 -12.05
C PHE A 231 -0.35 1.74 -12.76
N ASP A 232 -0.30 1.37 -14.05
CA ASP A 232 -1.48 1.08 -14.88
C ASP A 232 -2.12 -0.27 -14.51
N PHE A 233 -2.57 -0.39 -13.26
CA PHE A 233 -3.18 -1.63 -12.76
C PHE A 233 -4.37 -2.07 -13.61
N HIS A 234 -5.24 -1.13 -13.98
CA HIS A 234 -6.47 -1.42 -14.71
C HIS A 234 -6.21 -1.80 -16.16
N GLY A 235 -5.31 -1.09 -16.86
CA GLY A 235 -4.94 -1.45 -18.23
C GLY A 235 -4.20 -2.77 -18.29
N VAL A 236 -3.30 -3.07 -17.34
CA VAL A 236 -2.64 -4.38 -17.27
C VAL A 236 -3.64 -5.51 -17.02
N ALA A 237 -4.61 -5.29 -16.11
CA ALA A 237 -5.65 -6.26 -15.84
C ALA A 237 -6.53 -6.53 -17.06
N ASP A 238 -6.95 -5.49 -17.78
CA ASP A 238 -7.78 -5.61 -18.98
C ASP A 238 -7.04 -6.33 -20.12
N ARG A 239 -5.80 -5.90 -20.43
CA ARG A 239 -4.97 -6.54 -21.47
C ARG A 239 -4.69 -8.01 -21.16
N THR A 240 -4.34 -8.32 -19.90
CA THR A 240 -4.03 -9.69 -19.48
C THR A 240 -5.30 -10.55 -19.49
N GLY A 241 -6.40 -10.05 -18.95
CA GLY A 241 -7.69 -10.74 -18.91
C GLY A 241 -8.16 -11.12 -20.30
N LYS A 242 -8.19 -10.17 -21.24
CA LYS A 242 -8.56 -10.42 -22.65
C LYS A 242 -7.67 -11.46 -23.33
N LYS A 243 -6.37 -11.43 -23.04
CA LYS A 243 -5.40 -12.36 -23.65
C LYS A 243 -5.59 -13.81 -23.20
N VAL A 244 -5.92 -14.05 -21.93
CA VAL A 244 -5.93 -15.40 -21.34
C VAL A 244 -7.32 -15.96 -21.09
N ALA A 245 -8.38 -15.16 -21.26
CA ALA A 245 -9.74 -15.53 -20.91
C ALA A 245 -10.20 -16.79 -21.65
N ASP A 246 -10.12 -16.80 -22.99
CA ASP A 246 -10.69 -17.88 -23.79
C ASP A 246 -10.06 -19.24 -23.47
N GLU A 247 -8.72 -19.31 -23.45
CA GLU A 247 -7.95 -20.51 -23.12
C GLU A 247 -8.31 -21.02 -21.70
N ILE A 248 -8.22 -20.15 -20.70
CA ILE A 248 -8.43 -20.55 -19.30
C ILE A 248 -9.87 -20.98 -19.03
N MET A 249 -10.85 -20.32 -19.66
CA MET A 249 -12.26 -20.64 -19.50
C MET A 249 -12.60 -21.97 -20.18
N HIS A 250 -12.02 -22.24 -21.35
CA HIS A 250 -12.16 -23.53 -22.02
C HIS A 250 -11.59 -24.67 -21.17
N ASP A 251 -10.36 -24.52 -20.66
CA ASP A 251 -9.72 -25.51 -19.79
C ASP A 251 -10.48 -25.75 -18.49
N ALA A 252 -11.01 -24.69 -17.88
CA ALA A 252 -11.81 -24.79 -16.66
C ALA A 252 -13.11 -25.56 -16.90
N MET A 253 -13.76 -25.35 -18.05
CA MET A 253 -14.96 -26.07 -18.45
C MET A 253 -14.66 -27.53 -18.74
N ALA A 254 -13.63 -27.83 -19.54
CA ALA A 254 -13.19 -29.18 -19.82
C ALA A 254 -12.95 -29.96 -18.51
N GLN A 255 -12.21 -29.37 -17.57
CA GLN A 255 -11.94 -29.98 -16.27
C GLN A 255 -13.22 -30.35 -15.50
N VAL A 256 -14.22 -29.48 -15.46
CA VAL A 256 -15.47 -29.76 -14.74
C VAL A 256 -16.29 -30.85 -15.42
N LEU A 257 -16.34 -30.85 -16.76
CA LEU A 257 -17.06 -31.88 -17.52
C LEU A 257 -16.40 -33.27 -17.39
N PHE A 258 -15.07 -33.35 -17.33
CA PHE A 258 -14.36 -34.60 -17.10
C PHE A 258 -14.52 -35.12 -15.66
N THR A 259 -14.53 -34.23 -14.66
CA THR A 259 -14.64 -34.61 -13.24
C THR A 259 -16.07 -34.85 -12.76
N GLY A 260 -17.08 -34.38 -13.49
CA GLY A 260 -18.50 -34.55 -13.16
C GLY A 260 -19.16 -35.81 -13.75
N ARG A 261 -18.37 -36.74 -14.31
CA ARG A 261 -18.85 -38.03 -14.86
C ARG A 261 -18.64 -39.22 -13.91
N GLY A 262 -18.34 -38.98 -12.64
CA GLY A 262 -18.20 -39.99 -11.59
C GLY A 262 -19.27 -39.86 -10.52
#